data_AF-A0A353WKE2-F1
#
_entry.id   AF-A0A353WKE2-F1
#
_cell.length_a   1.000
_cell.length_b   1.000
_cell.length_c   1.000
_cell.angle_alpha   90.00
_cell.angle_beta   90.00
_cell.angle_gamma   90.00
#
_symmetry.space_group_name_H-M   'P 1'
#
loop_
_entity.id
_entity.type
_entity.pdbx_description
1 polymer ?
#
loop_
_entity_poly.entity_id
_entity_poly.type
_entity_poly.pdbx_seq_one_letter_code
_entity_poly.pdbx_strand_id
1 'polypeptide(L)'
;MSIKIDDKRCISCGNCTNVCPGSLISQDAERRAYLKYPKDCWGCTACVKECSVGAIQFYLGSDIGGKGGYLYVSKNDNCLNWHIVNKDGHEKIIKINRKESNKY
;
A
#
# COMPACT_ATOMS: atom_id res chain seq x y z
N MET A 1 8.40 9.92 -2.81
CA MET A 1 7.68 8.88 -2.03
C MET A 1 7.38 7.74 -2.98
N SER A 2 7.52 6.49 -2.58
CA SER A 2 7.29 5.35 -3.47
C SER A 2 6.77 4.14 -2.70
N ILE A 3 6.26 3.15 -3.43
CA ILE A 3 5.81 1.88 -2.87
C ILE A 3 6.85 0.79 -3.08
N LYS A 4 6.79 -0.25 -2.24
CA LYS A 4 7.48 -1.52 -2.44
C LYS A 4 6.45 -2.63 -2.41
N ILE A 5 6.60 -3.59 -3.32
CA ILE A 5 5.76 -4.79 -3.38
C ILE A 5 6.59 -5.96 -2.81
N ASP A 6 6.00 -6.69 -1.86
CA ASP A 6 6.55 -7.93 -1.30
C ASP A 6 6.04 -9.12 -2.12
N ASP A 7 6.90 -9.64 -2.97
CA ASP A 7 6.60 -10.74 -3.89
C ASP A 7 6.22 -12.04 -3.16
N LYS A 8 6.66 -12.22 -1.90
CA LYS A 8 6.31 -13.41 -1.11
C LYS A 8 4.88 -13.36 -0.58
N ARG A 9 4.33 -12.15 -0.41
CA ARG A 9 2.94 -11.93 0.03
C ARG A 9 1.98 -11.73 -1.14
N CYS A 10 2.50 -11.35 -2.30
CA CYS A 10 1.68 -11.08 -3.47
C CYS A 10 1.01 -12.37 -3.98
N ILE A 11 -0.32 -12.31 -4.12
CA ILE A 11 -1.15 -13.43 -4.61
C ILE A 11 -1.56 -13.28 -6.09
N SER A 12 -0.86 -12.42 -6.84
CA SER A 12 -1.05 -12.22 -8.28
C SER A 12 -2.49 -11.83 -8.72
N CYS A 13 -3.27 -11.18 -7.84
CA CYS A 13 -4.67 -10.85 -8.10
C CYS A 13 -4.90 -9.71 -9.10
N GLY A 14 -3.89 -8.88 -9.39
CA GLY A 14 -3.96 -7.80 -10.38
C GLY A 14 -4.72 -6.53 -9.95
N ASN A 15 -5.38 -6.50 -8.79
CA ASN A 15 -6.15 -5.33 -8.34
C ASN A 15 -5.32 -4.04 -8.28
N CYS A 16 -4.07 -4.13 -7.84
CA CYS A 16 -3.16 -2.98 -7.76
C CYS A 16 -2.84 -2.37 -9.14
N THR A 17 -2.76 -3.19 -10.19
CA THR A 17 -2.60 -2.75 -11.58
C THR A 17 -3.83 -1.98 -12.04
N ASN A 18 -5.03 -2.51 -11.79
CA ASN A 18 -6.30 -1.93 -12.24
C ASN A 18 -6.59 -0.55 -11.62
N VAL A 19 -6.17 -0.32 -10.38
CA VAL A 19 -6.44 0.94 -9.66
C VAL A 19 -5.30 1.94 -9.72
N CYS A 20 -4.17 1.62 -10.37
CA CYS A 20 -3.05 2.55 -10.48
C CYS A 20 -3.37 3.63 -11.52
N PRO A 21 -3.64 4.89 -11.13
CA PRO A 21 -4.04 5.93 -12.09
C PRO A 21 -2.92 6.27 -13.07
N GLY A 22 -1.66 6.10 -12.67
CA GLY A 22 -0.50 6.32 -13.53
C GLY A 22 -0.13 5.12 -14.41
N SER A 23 -0.84 3.99 -14.33
CA SER A 23 -0.49 2.75 -15.05
C SER A 23 0.96 2.28 -14.81
N LEU A 24 1.47 2.52 -13.59
CA LEU A 24 2.88 2.30 -13.25
C LEU A 24 3.16 0.89 -12.72
N ILE A 25 2.13 0.16 -12.33
CA ILE A 25 2.23 -1.22 -11.83
C ILE A 25 1.91 -2.16 -12.99
N SER A 26 2.74 -3.18 -13.20
CA SER A 26 2.52 -4.22 -14.20
C SER A 26 2.68 -5.61 -13.56
N GLN A 27 2.42 -6.67 -14.32
CA GLN A 27 2.56 -8.04 -13.86
C GLN A 27 3.63 -8.75 -14.69
N ASP A 28 4.48 -9.54 -14.04
CA ASP A 28 5.48 -10.37 -14.71
C ASP A 28 4.86 -11.64 -15.33
N ALA A 29 5.70 -12.54 -15.85
CA ALA A 29 5.26 -13.81 -16.44
C ALA A 29 4.55 -14.74 -15.45
N GLU A 30 4.86 -14.64 -14.15
CA GLU A 30 4.20 -15.38 -13.05
C GLU A 30 2.98 -14.62 -12.50
N ARG A 31 2.57 -13.54 -13.18
CA ARG A 31 1.53 -12.61 -12.79
C ARG A 31 1.80 -11.86 -11.48
N ARG A 32 3.04 -11.84 -10.97
CA ARG A 32 3.38 -11.04 -9.79
C ARG A 32 3.50 -9.58 -10.15
N ALA A 33 2.91 -8.74 -9.30
CA ALA A 33 2.86 -7.31 -9.52
C ALA A 33 4.22 -6.66 -9.20
N TYR A 34 4.70 -5.78 -10.08
CA TYR A 34 5.91 -4.99 -9.88
C TYR A 34 5.70 -3.54 -10.34
N LEU A 35 6.48 -2.62 -9.80
CA LEU A 35 6.42 -1.20 -10.17
C LEU A 35 7.38 -0.92 -11.34
N LYS A 36 6.83 -0.68 -12.53
CA LYS A 36 7.58 -0.48 -13.78
C LYS A 36 8.37 0.83 -13.78
N TYR A 37 7.77 1.90 -13.26
CA TYR A 37 8.38 3.24 -13.22
C TYR A 37 8.31 3.83 -11.80
N PRO A 38 9.25 3.46 -10.91
CA PRO A 38 9.19 3.87 -9.51
C PRO A 38 9.28 5.38 -9.25
N LYS A 39 9.97 6.10 -10.15
CA LYS A 39 10.19 7.55 -10.04
C LYS A 39 8.93 8.36 -10.36
N ASP A 40 8.01 7.79 -11.13
CA ASP A 40 6.78 8.46 -11.55
C ASP A 40 5.62 8.19 -10.57
N CYS A 41 5.87 7.40 -9.52
CA CYS A 41 4.87 7.09 -8.51
C CYS A 41 4.50 8.34 -7.70
N TRP A 42 3.24 8.75 -7.78
CA TRP A 42 2.73 9.92 -7.05
C TRP A 42 2.45 9.64 -5.56
N GLY A 43 2.54 8.38 -5.14
CA GLY A 43 2.24 8.03 -3.75
C GLY A 43 0.77 8.17 -3.35
N CYS A 44 -0.18 8.06 -4.29
CA CYS A 44 -1.61 8.23 -4.02
C CYS A 44 -2.24 7.13 -3.14
N THR A 45 -1.51 6.07 -2.85
CA THR A 45 -1.91 4.92 -2.01
C THR A 45 -3.10 4.07 -2.50
N ALA A 46 -3.62 4.31 -3.71
CA ALA A 46 -4.74 3.53 -4.27
C ALA A 46 -4.43 2.01 -4.32
N CYS A 47 -3.24 1.65 -4.81
CA CYS A 47 -2.79 0.26 -4.85
C CYS A 47 -2.59 -0.36 -3.45
N VAL A 48 -2.11 0.43 -2.48
CA VAL A 48 -1.94 -0.01 -1.08
C VAL A 48 -3.29 -0.35 -0.47
N LYS A 49 -4.28 0.53 -0.63
CA LYS A 49 -5.65 0.35 -0.12
C LYS A 49 -6.32 -0.88 -0.72
N GLU A 50 -6.03 -1.20 -1.99
CA GLU A 50 -6.65 -2.33 -2.66
C GLU A 50 -5.98 -3.68 -2.43
N CYS A 51 -4.72 -3.70 -1.97
CA CYS A 51 -4.02 -4.93 -1.65
C CYS A 51 -4.64 -5.61 -0.41
N SER A 52 -5.40 -6.69 -0.63
CA SER A 52 -6.07 -7.44 0.45
C SER A 52 -5.12 -8.23 1.35
N VAL A 53 -3.90 -8.49 0.88
CA VAL A 53 -2.89 -9.32 1.56
C VAL A 53 -1.74 -8.48 2.14
N GLY A 54 -1.86 -7.14 2.12
CA GLY A 54 -0.84 -6.24 2.69
C GLY A 54 0.55 -6.40 2.05
N ALA A 55 0.62 -6.82 0.78
CA ALA A 55 1.87 -6.99 0.05
C ALA A 55 2.48 -5.68 -0.44
N ILE A 56 1.76 -4.56 -0.37
CA ILE A 56 2.25 -3.27 -0.85
C ILE A 56 2.48 -2.34 0.34
N GLN A 57 3.72 -1.91 0.51
CA GLN A 57 4.15 -0.93 1.52
C GLN A 57 4.36 0.43 0.86
N PHE A 58 3.94 1.51 1.50
CA PHE A 58 4.24 2.87 1.07
C PHE A 58 5.22 3.52 2.04
N TYR A 59 6.37 3.97 1.52
CA TYR A 59 7.41 4.61 2.33
C TYR A 59 7.13 6.10 2.48
N LEU A 60 7.15 6.54 3.73
CA LEU A 60 6.86 7.92 4.12
C LEU A 60 7.99 8.86 3.69
N GLY A 61 7.64 10.10 3.35
CA GLY A 61 8.61 11.18 3.14
C GLY A 61 9.31 11.56 4.43
N SER A 62 10.54 12.05 4.35
CA SER A 62 11.40 12.33 5.51
C SER A 62 10.81 13.31 6.52
N ASP A 63 9.93 14.17 6.04
CA ASP A 63 9.15 15.17 6.77
C ASP A 63 8.05 14.58 7.67
N ILE A 64 7.52 13.39 7.35
CA ILE A 64 6.36 12.78 8.02
C ILE A 64 6.64 11.38 8.60
N GLY A 65 7.92 11.05 8.84
CA GLY A 65 8.34 9.75 9.36
C GLY A 65 9.29 8.95 8.44
N GLY A 66 9.73 9.55 7.34
CA GLY A 66 10.62 8.96 6.35
C GLY A 66 12.07 8.86 6.81
N LYS A 67 12.34 7.86 7.65
CA LYS A 67 13.67 7.29 7.89
C LYS A 67 13.57 5.78 7.99
N GLY A 68 12.80 5.17 7.09
CA GLY A 68 12.45 3.75 7.13
C GLY A 68 11.03 3.46 7.64
N GLY A 69 10.27 4.50 8.01
CA GLY A 69 8.85 4.36 8.29
C GLY A 69 8.03 4.09 7.03
N TYR A 70 7.05 3.20 7.14
CA TYR A 70 6.17 2.82 6.04
C TYR A 70 4.74 2.57 6.54
N LEU A 71 3.80 2.54 5.61
CA LEU A 71 2.43 2.12 5.88
C LEU A 71 2.00 0.99 4.96
N TYR A 72 1.04 0.19 5.43
CA TYR A 72 0.31 -0.79 4.62
C TYR A 72 -1.11 -0.94 5.16
N VAL A 73 -1.96 -1.66 4.43
CA VAL A 73 -3.35 -1.89 4.80
C VAL A 73 -3.62 -3.37 5.00
N SER A 74 -4.43 -3.68 6.01
CA SER A 74 -5.17 -4.95 6.11
C SER A 74 -6.68 -4.69 6.06
N LYS A 75 -7.43 -5.61 5.43
CA LYS A 75 -8.89 -5.53 5.27
C LYS A 75 -9.55 -6.54 6.21
N ASN A 76 -10.41 -6.07 7.13
CA ASN A 76 -11.24 -6.91 7.99
C ASN A 76 -12.71 -6.44 7.89
N ASP A 77 -13.60 -7.31 7.40
CA ASP A 77 -15.02 -7.01 7.17
C ASP A 77 -15.23 -5.68 6.40
N ASN A 78 -15.86 -4.69 7.04
CA ASN A 78 -16.11 -3.36 6.50
C ASN A 78 -15.03 -2.34 6.87
N CYS A 79 -13.93 -2.76 7.48
CA CYS A 79 -12.89 -1.87 7.98
C CYS A 79 -11.58 -1.99 7.18
N LEU A 80 -10.90 -0.85 7.06
CA LEU A 80 -9.50 -0.75 6.64
C LEU A 80 -8.68 -0.46 7.89
N ASN A 81 -7.73 -1.32 8.20
CA ASN A 81 -6.74 -1.05 9.23
C ASN A 81 -5.49 -0.51 8.51
N TRP A 82 -5.18 0.75 8.75
CA TRP A 82 -3.95 1.39 8.27
C TRP A 82 -2.87 1.18 9.32
N HIS A 83 -1.89 0.36 8.97
CA HIS A 83 -0.73 0.06 9.79
C HIS A 83 0.36 1.08 9.48
N ILE A 84 0.76 1.88 10.47
CA ILE A 84 1.84 2.85 10.37
C ILE A 84 3.00 2.29 11.20
N VAL A 85 4.06 1.88 10.53
CA VAL A 85 5.24 1.27 11.16
C VAL A 85 6.39 2.26 11.10
N ASN A 86 6.92 2.61 12.26
CA ASN A 86 8.09 3.48 12.36
C ASN A 86 9.38 2.71 12.06
N LYS A 87 10.48 3.43 11.87
CA LYS A 87 11.81 2.84 11.62
C LYS A 87 12.26 1.83 12.70
N ASP A 88 11.80 2.04 13.93
CA ASP A 88 12.13 1.22 15.10
C ASP A 88 11.19 0.01 15.24
N GLY A 89 10.29 -0.22 14.27
CA GLY A 89 9.34 -1.33 14.25
C GLY A 89 8.06 -1.09 15.07
N HIS A 90 7.98 0.02 15.82
CA HIS A 90 6.76 0.38 16.55
C HIS A 90 5.61 0.63 15.56
N GLU A 91 4.48 -0.04 15.81
CA GLU A 91 3.30 0.00 14.95
C GLU A 91 2.16 0.77 15.61
N LYS A 92 1.49 1.62 14.82
CA LYS A 92 0.23 2.26 15.18
C LYS A 92 -0.82 1.91 14.14
N ILE A 93 -2.01 1.52 14.58
CA ILE A 93 -3.10 1.12 13.69
C ILE A 93 -4.20 2.18 13.73
N ILE A 94 -4.60 2.68 12.56
CA ILE A 94 -5.78 3.53 12.38
C ILE A 94 -6.86 2.71 11.69
N LYS A 95 -7.96 2.46 12.38
CA LYS A 95 -9.09 1.70 11.86
C LYS A 95 -10.13 2.65 11.26
N ILE A 96 -10.48 2.45 9.98
CA ILE A 96 -11.48 3.22 9.26
C ILE A 96 -12.61 2.30 8.83
N ASN A 97 -13.84 2.58 9.26
CA ASN A 97 -15.03 1.89 8.76
C ASN A 97 -15.41 2.47 7.39
N ARG A 98 -15.39 1.66 6.34
CA ARG A 98 -15.68 2.07 4.96
C ARG A 98 -17.13 2.54 4.77
N LYS A 99 -18.06 2.10 5.61
CA LYS A 99 -19.45 2.55 5.58
C LYS A 99 -19.66 3.91 6.26
N GLU A 100 -18.68 4.34 7.04
CA GLU A 100 -18.76 5.53 7.89
C GLU A 100 -17.50 6.40 7.75
N SER A 101 -16.91 6.40 6.54
CA SER A 101 -15.59 6.98 6.26
C SER A 101 -15.45 8.47 6.59
N ASN A 102 -16.57 9.18 6.71
CA ASN A 102 -16.64 10.63 6.94
C ASN A 102 -17.13 10.99 8.34
N LYS A 103 -17.19 10.02 9.28
CA LYS A 103 -17.46 10.32 10.69
C LYS A 103 -16.14 10.77 11.33
N TYR A 104 -15.91 12.08 11.32
CA TYR A 104 -14.83 12.75 12.07
C TYR A 104 -15.36 13.25 13.41
#